data_AF-A0A821HHY8-F1
#
_entry.id   AF-A0A821HHY8-F1
#
_cell.length_a   1.000
_cell.length_b   1.000
_cell.length_c   1.000
_cell.angle_alpha   90.00
_cell.angle_beta   90.00
_cell.angle_gamma   90.00
#
_symmetry.space_group_name_H-M   'P 1'
#
loop_
_entity.id
_entity.type
_entity.pdbx_description
1 polymer ?
#
loop_
_entity_poly.entity_id
_entity_poly.type
_entity_poly.pdbx_seq_one_letter_code
_entity_poly.pdbx_strand_id
1 'polypeptide(L)'
;EIGSYTRAYVGGDNRTYTETPSISAPGYMNLLTGAWTNKHNVYDNDVKSPRYHYKNIFRLCNKNYPDKKIAIFSIWTANRIKLIGEGLATASNITFHNKFDGYELDQIIYPHDPYSHYIFDIDECVTNKTSKCIKIYEPDLSWVYLIQYTDNESITE
;
A
#
# COMPACT_ATOMS: atom_id res chain seq x y z
N GLU A 1 23.63 10.17 -6.06
CA GLU A 1 23.07 10.48 -4.72
C GLU A 1 23.43 9.36 -3.76
N ILE A 2 23.69 9.68 -2.50
CA ILE A 2 23.95 8.70 -1.44
C ILE A 2 22.59 8.46 -0.78
N GLY A 3 22.05 7.24 -0.91
CA GLY A 3 20.80 6.89 -0.24
C GLY A 3 20.94 7.03 1.27
N SER A 4 19.95 7.64 1.92
CA SER A 4 19.89 7.74 3.38
C SER A 4 18.91 6.69 3.91
N TYR A 5 19.31 5.96 4.95
CA TYR A 5 18.44 5.05 5.68
C TYR A 5 18.01 5.71 6.98
N THR A 6 16.70 5.78 7.22
CA THR A 6 16.12 6.28 8.47
C THR A 6 15.11 5.28 8.99
N ARG A 7 15.15 5.02 10.30
CA ARG A 7 14.17 4.16 10.96
C ARG A 7 12.92 4.98 11.28
N ALA A 8 11.77 4.45 10.89
CA ALA A 8 10.46 4.99 11.25
C ALA A 8 9.71 3.98 12.11
N TYR A 9 9.05 4.47 13.16
CA TYR A 9 8.15 3.65 13.98
C TYR A 9 6.75 3.69 13.36
N VAL A 10 6.21 2.50 13.04
CA VAL A 10 4.90 2.34 12.37
C VAL A 10 3.84 1.65 13.25
N GLY A 11 4.00 1.70 14.57
CA GLY A 11 2.99 1.30 15.55
C GLY A 11 3.07 2.16 16.79
N GLY A 12 1.92 2.43 17.42
CA GLY A 12 1.90 3.10 18.72
C GLY A 12 2.14 2.15 19.88
N ASP A 13 2.37 2.73 21.06
CA ASP A 13 2.77 1.99 22.25
C ASP A 13 1.68 1.02 22.73
N ASN A 14 2.11 -0.18 23.17
CA ASN A 14 1.23 -1.22 23.69
C ASN A 14 0.43 -0.71 24.91
N ARG A 15 -0.89 -0.95 24.94
CA ARG A 15 -1.84 -0.50 25.98
C ARG A 15 -1.98 1.01 26.10
N THR A 16 -1.73 1.74 25.04
CA THR A 16 -1.93 3.19 24.99
C THR A 16 -3.04 3.59 24.03
N TYR A 17 -3.47 4.86 24.09
CA TYR A 17 -4.43 5.42 23.15
C TYR A 17 -3.97 5.38 21.67
N THR A 18 -2.69 5.13 21.43
CA THR A 18 -2.10 5.01 20.08
C THR A 18 -1.85 3.57 19.66
N GLU A 19 -2.23 2.58 20.49
CA GLU A 19 -2.02 1.17 20.21
C GLU A 19 -2.52 0.80 18.81
N THR A 20 -1.59 0.28 18.01
CA THR A 20 -1.88 -0.19 16.66
C THR A 20 -1.66 -1.70 16.64
N PRO A 21 -2.68 -2.49 16.26
CA PRO A 21 -2.47 -3.91 16.01
C PRO A 21 -1.35 -4.12 15.00
N SER A 22 -0.46 -5.09 15.25
CA SER A 22 0.62 -5.51 14.33
C SER A 22 0.04 -6.30 13.16
N ILE A 23 -0.82 -5.65 12.39
CA ILE A 23 -1.53 -6.16 11.23
C ILE A 23 -1.13 -5.29 10.04
N SER A 24 -1.01 -5.89 8.86
CA SER A 24 -0.48 -5.25 7.65
C SER A 24 -1.21 -3.94 7.30
N ALA A 25 -2.56 -3.95 7.19
CA ALA A 25 -3.32 -2.76 6.81
C ALA A 25 -3.20 -1.56 7.77
N PRO A 26 -3.31 -1.72 9.11
CA PRO A 26 -3.01 -0.65 10.06
C PRO A 26 -1.59 -0.08 9.93
N GLY A 27 -0.58 -0.94 9.77
CA GLY A 27 0.81 -0.52 9.61
C GLY A 27 1.03 0.35 8.36
N TYR A 28 0.43 -0.02 7.22
CA TYR A 28 0.51 0.79 6.00
C TYR A 28 -0.21 2.13 6.14
N MET A 29 -1.36 2.16 6.81
CA MET A 29 -2.06 3.42 7.06
C MET A 29 -1.25 4.35 7.96
N ASN A 30 -0.57 3.81 8.96
CA ASN A 30 0.37 4.58 9.78
C ASN A 30 1.47 5.21 8.92
N LEU A 31 2.09 4.42 8.03
CA LEU A 31 3.13 4.91 7.13
C LEU A 31 2.62 5.98 6.15
N LEU A 32 1.47 5.75 5.52
CA LEU A 32 0.93 6.63 4.49
C LEU A 32 0.39 7.95 5.06
N THR A 33 -0.17 7.93 6.26
CA THR A 33 -0.81 9.11 6.88
C THR A 33 0.07 9.80 7.92
N GLY A 34 1.11 9.14 8.42
CA GLY A 34 1.91 9.61 9.55
C GLY A 34 1.12 9.74 10.85
N ALA A 35 -0.01 9.03 10.96
CA ALA A 35 -0.94 9.08 12.07
C ALA A 35 -1.29 7.66 12.52
N TRP A 36 -1.63 7.48 13.79
CA TRP A 36 -1.95 6.16 14.35
C TRP A 36 -3.39 5.71 14.06
N THR A 37 -3.70 4.45 14.39
CA THR A 37 -5.01 3.80 14.24
C THR A 37 -6.18 4.58 14.82
N ASN A 38 -5.97 5.27 15.95
CA ASN A 38 -6.95 6.15 16.57
C ASN A 38 -7.45 7.28 15.64
N LYS A 39 -6.61 7.72 14.70
CA LYS A 39 -6.88 8.85 13.80
C LYS A 39 -7.47 8.40 12.48
N HIS A 40 -6.88 7.41 11.83
CA HIS A 40 -7.36 6.90 10.54
C HIS A 40 -8.39 5.76 10.67
N ASN A 41 -8.64 5.25 11.87
CA ASN A 41 -9.70 4.26 12.19
C ASN A 41 -9.61 2.96 11.38
N VAL A 42 -8.39 2.47 11.14
CA VAL A 42 -8.15 1.18 10.47
C VAL A 42 -7.49 0.26 11.48
N TYR A 43 -8.24 -0.73 11.96
CA TYR A 43 -7.78 -1.69 12.99
C TYR A 43 -7.59 -3.11 12.43
N ASP A 44 -8.09 -3.38 11.22
CA ASP A 44 -8.05 -4.69 10.58
C ASP A 44 -7.80 -4.58 9.06
N ASN A 45 -7.62 -5.73 8.41
CA ASN A 45 -7.46 -5.83 6.95
C ASN A 45 -8.78 -5.67 6.19
N ASP A 46 -9.93 -5.72 6.87
CA ASP A 46 -11.23 -5.52 6.21
C ASP A 46 -11.45 -4.05 5.84
N VAL A 47 -10.80 -3.12 6.58
CA VAL A 47 -10.83 -1.67 6.36
C VAL A 47 -12.28 -1.19 6.23
N LYS A 48 -13.11 -1.54 7.21
CA LYS A 48 -14.57 -1.34 7.14
C LYS A 48 -14.99 0.12 7.19
N SER A 49 -14.27 0.97 7.92
CA SER A 49 -14.63 2.39 8.10
C SER A 49 -13.40 3.29 8.27
N PRO A 50 -12.56 3.42 7.24
CA PRO A 50 -11.39 4.29 7.27
C PRO A 50 -11.82 5.77 7.39
N ARG A 51 -11.21 6.49 8.33
CA ARG A 51 -11.37 7.95 8.47
C ARG A 51 -10.37 8.66 7.56
N TYR A 52 -10.83 9.05 6.39
CA TYR A 52 -10.05 9.84 5.41
C TYR A 52 -9.84 11.32 5.80
N HIS A 53 -10.12 11.71 7.04
CA HIS A 53 -9.89 13.09 7.50
C HIS A 53 -8.38 13.44 7.47
N TYR A 54 -7.55 12.47 7.83
CA TYR A 54 -6.10 12.58 7.70
C TYR A 54 -5.68 12.26 6.26
N LYS A 55 -4.92 13.17 5.66
CA LYS A 55 -4.47 13.02 4.28
C LYS A 55 -3.30 12.07 4.24
N ASN A 56 -3.37 11.09 3.35
CA ASN A 56 -2.21 10.29 2.99
C ASN A 56 -1.21 11.14 2.18
N ILE A 57 0.02 10.65 2.09
CA ILE A 57 1.12 11.28 1.34
C ILE A 57 0.75 11.57 -0.12
N PHE A 58 -0.01 10.68 -0.76
CA PHE A 58 -0.49 10.87 -2.13
C PHE A 58 -1.43 12.05 -2.28
N ARG A 59 -2.37 12.23 -1.34
CA ARG A 59 -3.30 13.36 -1.31
C ARG A 59 -2.61 14.66 -0.97
N LEU A 60 -1.58 14.62 -0.12
CA LEU A 60 -0.74 15.78 0.14
C LEU A 60 0.06 16.17 -1.10
N CYS A 61 0.65 15.19 -1.80
CA CYS A 61 1.38 15.39 -3.04
C CYS A 61 0.47 15.99 -4.12
N ASN A 62 -0.68 15.37 -4.40
CA ASN A 62 -1.63 15.85 -5.41
C ASN A 62 -2.19 17.26 -5.09
N LYS A 63 -2.38 17.58 -3.81
CA LYS A 63 -2.85 18.91 -3.39
C LYS A 63 -1.78 19.99 -3.59
N ASN A 64 -0.55 19.71 -3.18
CA ASN A 64 0.52 20.72 -3.18
C ASN A 64 1.25 20.79 -4.53
N TYR A 65 1.22 19.70 -5.29
CA TYR A 65 1.92 19.52 -6.55
C TYR A 65 1.03 18.75 -7.55
N PRO A 66 0.00 19.40 -8.12
CA PRO A 66 -0.95 18.75 -9.03
C PRO A 66 -0.28 18.21 -10.31
N ASP A 67 0.87 18.76 -10.70
CA ASP A 67 1.61 18.34 -11.90
C ASP A 67 2.48 17.08 -11.66
N LYS A 68 2.57 16.60 -10.42
CA LYS A 68 3.42 15.45 -10.05
C LYS A 68 2.75 14.14 -10.41
N LYS A 69 3.52 13.24 -11.01
CA LYS A 69 3.03 11.93 -11.43
C LYS A 69 3.07 10.97 -10.26
N ILE A 70 1.91 10.41 -9.93
CA ILE A 70 1.77 9.39 -8.89
C ILE A 70 1.49 8.01 -9.48
N ALA A 71 2.15 7.00 -8.95
CA ALA A 71 1.98 5.61 -9.37
C ALA A 71 1.78 4.68 -8.18
N ILE A 72 1.01 3.61 -8.39
CA ILE A 72 0.85 2.54 -7.41
C ILE A 72 1.05 1.17 -8.06
N PHE A 73 1.78 0.33 -7.35
CA PHE A 73 2.08 -1.04 -7.73
C PHE A 73 1.74 -1.90 -6.51
N SER A 74 0.66 -2.66 -6.59
CA SER A 74 0.19 -3.47 -5.47
C SER A 74 -0.44 -4.73 -6.01
N ILE A 75 -0.25 -5.84 -5.30
CA ILE A 75 -1.00 -7.06 -5.59
C ILE A 75 -2.48 -6.78 -5.38
N TRP A 76 -2.87 -6.30 -4.20
CA TRP A 76 -4.27 -6.07 -3.85
C TRP A 76 -4.81 -4.76 -4.41
N THR A 77 -5.91 -4.85 -5.15
CA THR A 77 -6.72 -3.70 -5.57
C THR A 77 -7.37 -3.01 -4.36
N ALA A 78 -7.69 -3.79 -3.32
CA ALA A 78 -8.29 -3.28 -2.09
C ALA A 78 -7.41 -2.25 -1.38
N ASN A 79 -6.08 -2.36 -1.47
CA ASN A 79 -5.17 -1.39 -0.86
C ASN A 79 -5.35 0.01 -1.47
N ARG A 80 -5.46 0.09 -2.80
CA ARG A 80 -5.68 1.36 -3.50
C ARG A 80 -7.04 1.96 -3.16
N ILE A 81 -8.10 1.16 -3.25
CA ILE A 81 -9.48 1.65 -3.12
C ILE A 81 -9.84 1.93 -1.65
N LYS A 82 -9.43 1.07 -0.72
CA LYS A 82 -9.80 1.18 0.70
C LYS A 82 -8.79 1.93 1.57
N LEU A 83 -7.48 1.78 1.34
CA LEU A 83 -6.47 2.47 2.17
C LEU A 83 -6.26 3.90 1.66
N ILE A 84 -6.02 4.06 0.36
CA ILE A 84 -5.76 5.38 -0.22
C ILE A 84 -7.05 6.14 -0.49
N GLY A 85 -8.12 5.43 -0.82
CA GLY A 85 -9.41 6.02 -1.15
C GLY A 85 -9.46 6.58 -2.57
N GLU A 86 -8.85 5.90 -3.56
CA GLU A 86 -8.91 6.34 -4.95
C GLU A 86 -10.37 6.52 -5.40
N GLY A 87 -10.69 7.69 -5.97
CA GLY A 87 -12.04 8.01 -6.46
C GLY A 87 -13.11 8.29 -5.39
N LEU A 88 -12.75 8.31 -4.10
CA LEU A 88 -13.70 8.68 -3.03
C LEU A 88 -13.72 10.20 -2.81
N ALA A 89 -14.91 10.78 -2.79
CA ALA A 89 -15.10 12.22 -2.52
C ALA A 89 -14.55 12.62 -1.15
N THR A 90 -14.71 11.74 -0.16
CA THR A 90 -14.16 11.88 1.20
C THR A 90 -12.63 11.82 1.24
N ALA A 91 -12.00 11.21 0.23
CA ALA A 91 -10.55 11.12 0.06
C ALA A 91 -10.02 12.10 -1.02
N SER A 92 -10.78 13.15 -1.33
CA SER A 92 -10.40 14.20 -2.29
C SER A 92 -10.32 13.73 -3.75
N ASN A 93 -11.05 12.66 -4.12
CA ASN A 93 -11.11 12.12 -5.49
C ASN A 93 -9.73 11.94 -6.14
N ILE A 94 -8.76 11.47 -5.38
CA ILE A 94 -7.43 11.21 -5.92
C ILE A 94 -7.50 10.09 -6.97
N THR A 95 -6.78 10.27 -8.08
CA THR A 95 -6.66 9.28 -9.16
C THR A 95 -5.19 9.02 -9.45
N PHE A 96 -4.82 7.75 -9.60
CA PHE A 96 -3.46 7.39 -9.97
C PHE A 96 -3.24 7.51 -11.48
N HIS A 97 -2.06 7.99 -11.88
CA HIS A 97 -1.71 8.09 -13.29
C HIS A 97 -1.34 6.72 -13.85
N ASN A 98 -0.55 5.95 -13.09
CA ASN A 98 -0.21 4.57 -13.40
C ASN A 98 -0.62 3.68 -12.23
N LYS A 99 -1.34 2.60 -12.55
CA LYS A 99 -1.80 1.61 -11.59
C LYS A 99 -1.54 0.21 -12.12
N PHE A 100 -0.90 -0.60 -11.30
CA PHE A 100 -0.71 -2.01 -11.57
C PHE A 100 -1.19 -2.77 -10.33
N ASP A 101 -2.45 -3.19 -10.37
CA ASP A 101 -3.14 -4.01 -9.39
C ASP A 101 -4.18 -4.90 -10.09
N GLY A 102 -4.77 -5.86 -9.36
CA GLY A 102 -5.82 -6.73 -9.89
C GLY A 102 -5.35 -8.13 -10.32
N TYR A 103 -4.06 -8.43 -10.15
CA TYR A 103 -3.51 -9.75 -10.51
C TYR A 103 -3.99 -10.86 -9.57
N GLU A 104 -4.47 -10.52 -8.37
CA GLU A 104 -5.09 -11.46 -7.44
C GLU A 104 -6.40 -12.04 -7.97
N LEU A 105 -7.10 -11.29 -8.84
CA LEU A 105 -8.38 -11.68 -9.43
C LEU A 105 -8.20 -12.51 -10.71
N ASP A 106 -6.99 -12.50 -11.30
CA ASP A 106 -6.70 -13.22 -12.54
C ASP A 106 -6.28 -14.67 -12.26
N GLN A 107 -7.27 -15.48 -11.91
CA GLN A 107 -7.11 -16.91 -11.64
C GLN A 107 -6.78 -17.74 -12.90
N ILE A 108 -6.83 -17.15 -14.09
CA ILE A 108 -6.50 -17.81 -15.35
C ILE A 108 -4.99 -17.80 -15.55
N ILE A 109 -4.35 -16.66 -15.31
CA ILE A 109 -2.90 -16.50 -15.41
C ILE A 109 -2.21 -16.98 -14.12
N TYR A 110 -2.83 -16.75 -12.97
CA TYR A 110 -2.30 -17.06 -11.64
C TYR A 110 -3.26 -18.00 -10.89
N PRO A 111 -3.27 -19.30 -11.23
CA PRO A 111 -4.13 -20.26 -10.57
C PRO A 111 -3.77 -20.35 -9.09
N HIS A 112 -4.77 -20.20 -8.21
CA HIS A 112 -4.55 -20.21 -6.77
C HIS A 112 -4.12 -21.61 -6.32
N ASP A 113 -2.84 -21.76 -6.03
CA ASP A 113 -2.27 -22.98 -5.46
C ASP A 113 -2.22 -22.90 -3.91
N PRO A 114 -2.27 -24.04 -3.20
CA PRO A 114 -2.28 -24.07 -1.74
C PRO A 114 -0.97 -23.62 -1.09
N TYR A 115 0.13 -23.53 -1.86
CA TYR A 115 1.44 -23.05 -1.40
C TYR A 115 1.64 -21.55 -1.70
N SER A 116 0.63 -20.90 -2.28
CA SER A 116 0.68 -19.51 -2.71
C SER A 116 1.83 -19.18 -3.68
N HIS A 117 2.33 -20.13 -4.48
CA HIS A 117 3.36 -19.83 -5.49
C HIS A 117 2.88 -18.81 -6.52
N TYR A 118 1.59 -18.79 -6.83
CA TYR A 118 0.99 -17.78 -7.69
C TYR A 118 1.24 -16.34 -7.20
N ILE A 119 1.36 -16.11 -5.89
CA ILE A 119 1.66 -14.78 -5.33
C ILE A 119 3.13 -14.39 -5.62
N PHE A 120 4.07 -15.34 -5.71
CA PHE A 120 5.45 -15.08 -6.12
C PHE A 120 5.52 -14.64 -7.58
N ASP A 121 4.80 -15.33 -8.47
CA ASP A 121 4.75 -14.97 -9.89
C ASP A 121 4.10 -13.59 -10.09
N ILE A 122 3.13 -13.24 -9.24
CA ILE A 122 2.56 -11.90 -9.20
C ILE A 122 3.58 -10.88 -8.68
N ASP A 123 4.30 -11.15 -7.59
CA ASP A 123 5.34 -10.26 -7.03
C ASP A 123 6.44 -9.98 -8.06
N GLU A 124 6.88 -11.00 -8.80
CA GLU A 124 7.86 -10.84 -9.88
C GLU A 124 7.28 -9.98 -11.02
N CYS A 125 6.03 -10.24 -11.42
CA CYS A 125 5.35 -9.47 -12.44
C CYS A 125 5.19 -7.99 -12.04
N VAL A 126 4.76 -7.72 -10.80
CA VAL A 126 4.61 -6.38 -10.23
C VAL A 126 5.96 -5.68 -10.17
N THR A 127 7.02 -6.34 -9.71
CA THR A 127 8.37 -5.78 -9.66
C THR A 127 8.90 -5.45 -11.05
N ASN A 128 8.73 -6.34 -12.03
CA ASN A 128 9.12 -6.12 -13.41
C ASN A 128 8.38 -4.94 -14.06
N LYS A 129 7.07 -4.85 -13.82
CA LYS A 129 6.25 -3.72 -14.31
C LYS A 129 6.62 -2.41 -13.61
N THR A 130 6.90 -2.46 -12.31
CA THR A 130 7.40 -1.31 -11.55
C THR A 130 8.69 -0.78 -12.15
N SER A 131 9.69 -1.65 -12.37
CA SER A 131 10.98 -1.27 -12.97
C SER A 131 10.81 -0.64 -14.35
N LYS A 132 9.96 -1.22 -15.21
CA LYS A 132 9.65 -0.65 -16.53
C LYS A 132 8.92 0.69 -16.41
N CYS A 133 7.95 0.80 -15.50
CA CYS A 133 7.16 2.01 -15.33
C CYS A 133 8.01 3.16 -14.79
N ILE A 134 8.89 2.91 -13.82
CA ILE A 134 9.82 3.92 -13.30
C ILE A 134 10.72 4.45 -14.42
N LYS A 135 11.26 3.57 -15.28
CA LYS A 135 12.13 3.96 -16.39
C LYS A 135 11.42 4.74 -17.51
N ILE A 136 10.14 4.46 -17.76
CA ILE A 136 9.40 5.04 -18.89
C ILE A 136 8.61 6.27 -18.48
N TYR A 137 7.94 6.22 -17.33
CA TYR A 137 6.97 7.24 -16.92
C TYR A 137 7.52 8.21 -15.87
N GLU A 138 8.60 7.83 -15.18
CA GLU A 138 9.28 8.63 -14.16
C GLU A 138 8.30 9.24 -13.14
N PRO A 139 7.60 8.39 -12.35
CA PRO A 139 6.69 8.90 -11.33
C PRO A 139 7.47 9.59 -10.21
N ASP A 140 7.02 10.77 -9.79
CA ASP A 140 7.61 11.51 -8.67
C ASP A 140 7.31 10.86 -7.31
N LEU A 141 6.19 10.14 -7.21
CA LEU A 141 5.83 9.37 -6.03
C LEU A 141 5.23 8.03 -6.44
N SER A 142 5.89 6.95 -6.03
CA SER A 142 5.43 5.59 -6.22
C SER A 142 5.31 4.85 -4.89
N TRP A 143 4.34 3.94 -4.81
CA TRP A 143 4.30 2.95 -3.73
C TRP A 143 4.20 1.55 -4.33
N VAL A 144 5.12 0.70 -3.88
CA VAL A 144 5.27 -0.68 -4.30
C VAL A 144 4.95 -1.55 -3.11
N TYR A 145 4.03 -2.50 -3.30
CA TYR A 145 3.58 -3.44 -2.29
C TYR A 145 3.78 -4.87 -2.78
N LEU A 146 4.57 -5.65 -2.02
CA LEU A 146 4.97 -7.04 -2.27
C LEU A 146 4.69 -7.87 -1.01
N ILE A 147 4.35 -9.17 -1.15
CA ILE A 147 3.82 -9.98 -0.04
C ILE A 147 4.68 -11.20 0.29
N GLN A 148 5.14 -11.95 -0.73
CA GLN A 148 5.47 -13.36 -0.55
C GLN A 148 6.57 -13.61 0.48
N TYR A 149 7.62 -12.79 0.48
CA TYR A 149 8.85 -13.15 1.20
C TYR A 149 8.95 -12.59 2.62
N THR A 150 8.04 -11.72 3.06
CA THR A 150 8.11 -11.10 4.39
C THR A 150 7.03 -11.58 5.36
N ASP A 151 5.89 -12.07 4.89
CA ASP A 151 4.78 -12.48 5.76
C ASP A 151 4.73 -14.01 5.98
N ASN A 152 5.37 -14.81 5.10
CA ASN A 152 5.49 -16.26 5.25
C ASN A 152 6.77 -16.68 5.99
N GLU A 153 7.00 -16.13 7.19
CA GLU A 153 7.80 -16.83 8.20
C GLU A 153 6.91 -17.80 8.98
N SER A 154 6.27 -18.74 8.28
CA SER A 154 6.00 -20.05 8.87
C SER A 154 7.23 -20.91 8.59
N ILE A 155 8.34 -20.58 9.26
CA ILE A 155 9.41 -21.54 9.49
C ILE A 155 8.78 -22.63 10.35
N THR A 156 8.33 -23.70 9.71
CA THR A 156 8.08 -24.96 10.38
C THR A 156 9.41 -25.45 10.94
N GLU A 157 9.61 -25.31 12.26
CA GLU A 157 10.42 -26.26 13.03
C GLU A 157 9.72 -27.62 13.11
#